data_AF-A0A1Y5KM05-F1
#
_entry.id   AF-A0A1Y5KM05-F1
#
_cell.length_a   1.000
_cell.length_b   1.000
_cell.length_c   1.000
_cell.angle_alpha   90.00
_cell.angle_beta   90.00
_cell.angle_gamma   90.00
#
_symmetry.space_group_name_H-M   'P 1'
#
loop_
_entity.id
_entity.type
_entity.pdbx_description
1 polymer ?
#
loop_
_entity_poly.entity_id
_entity_poly.type
_entity_poly.pdbx_seq_one_letter_code
_entity_poly.pdbx_strand_id
1 'polypeptide(L)'
;MSEKTPPVLRESATFDRLTIQEIQRAAETGIYDIRGGGTKRKLPHFDDLLLLGASVSRYPLEGYREKCGTDVILGNRFAKKPIHLKIPVTIAGMSFGALSANAKEALGRGATIAGTSTTTGDGGMTPEERGQSQHLVYQYLPSRYGMNPDDLRKADAIEIVLGQGAKPGGGGMLLGMKVTERVAGMRTLPIGVDQRSACRHPDWTGPDDLAIKIAEIREITDWEKPIYVKIGASRPYYDVKLAVKAGADVIVLDGMQGGTAATQEVFIEHVGIPILPAIPQAVQALQEMGMHRKVQLIVSGGIRNGADVAKAMALGADAVAIGTAALIALGDNHPRLDDELKKIGSAAGFYDDWQNGRDPAGITTQDPELSKRLDPIEGGRRLANYLRVLVLEAQTMARACGKSHLHNLDPEDLVALTVESAAMARVPLAGTSWIPGSQY
;
A
#
# COMPACT_ATOMS: atom_id res chain seq x y z
N MET A 1 -51.29 -36.75 -11.12
CA MET A 1 -50.59 -35.49 -10.79
C MET A 1 -49.33 -35.46 -11.64
N SER A 2 -49.23 -34.55 -12.63
CA SER A 2 -47.98 -34.46 -13.41
C SER A 2 -46.89 -33.88 -12.51
N GLU A 3 -45.75 -34.56 -12.42
CA GLU A 3 -44.54 -33.98 -11.82
C GLU A 3 -44.22 -32.67 -12.53
N LYS A 4 -44.43 -31.54 -11.84
CA LYS A 4 -44.00 -30.25 -12.35
C LYS A 4 -42.49 -30.20 -12.20
N THR A 5 -41.77 -30.07 -13.31
CA THR A 5 -40.35 -29.74 -13.31
C THR A 5 -40.12 -28.52 -12.42
N PRO A 6 -39.17 -28.57 -11.46
CA PRO A 6 -38.91 -27.43 -10.59
C PRO A 6 -38.52 -26.20 -11.43
N PRO A 7 -39.00 -25.01 -11.06
CA PRO A 7 -38.72 -23.80 -11.82
C PRO A 7 -37.22 -23.51 -11.83
N VAL A 8 -36.69 -23.07 -12.98
CA VAL A 8 -35.32 -22.57 -13.07
C VAL A 8 -35.22 -21.28 -12.26
N LEU A 9 -34.35 -21.27 -11.25
CA LEU A 9 -34.08 -20.10 -10.43
C LEU A 9 -33.11 -19.16 -11.17
N ARG A 10 -33.45 -17.88 -11.28
CA ARG A 10 -32.59 -16.83 -11.84
C ARG A 10 -32.19 -15.86 -10.74
N GLU A 11 -30.89 -15.71 -10.52
CA GLU A 11 -30.34 -14.72 -9.58
C GLU A 11 -30.48 -13.30 -10.14
N SER A 12 -30.76 -12.33 -9.27
CA SER A 12 -30.81 -10.91 -9.65
C SER A 12 -29.39 -10.38 -9.80
N ALA A 13 -29.12 -9.68 -10.90
CA ALA A 13 -27.82 -9.06 -11.13
C ALA A 13 -27.60 -7.81 -10.25
N THR A 14 -28.68 -7.13 -9.84
CA THR A 14 -28.63 -5.94 -8.98
C THR A 14 -28.66 -6.30 -7.51
N PHE A 15 -29.35 -7.39 -7.16
CA PHE A 15 -29.53 -7.87 -5.79
C PHE A 15 -29.11 -9.34 -5.72
N ASP A 16 -27.81 -9.58 -5.92
CA ASP A 16 -27.24 -10.92 -5.74
C ASP A 16 -27.36 -11.38 -4.27
N ARG A 17 -27.03 -12.64 -4.00
CA ARG A 17 -27.13 -13.18 -2.63
C ARG A 17 -26.36 -12.37 -1.59
N LEU A 18 -25.16 -11.90 -1.94
CA LEU A 18 -24.35 -11.09 -1.02
C LEU A 18 -25.03 -9.75 -0.72
N THR A 19 -25.53 -9.07 -1.76
CA THR A 19 -26.25 -7.80 -1.62
C THR A 19 -27.52 -7.97 -0.78
N ILE A 20 -28.30 -9.03 -1.02
CA ILE A 20 -29.51 -9.32 -0.24
C ILE A 20 -29.15 -9.59 1.23
N GLN A 21 -28.13 -10.41 1.47
CA GLN A 21 -27.67 -10.74 2.82
C GLN A 21 -27.20 -9.47 3.57
N GLU A 22 -26.45 -8.60 2.91
CA GLU A 22 -26.00 -7.34 3.51
C GLU A 22 -27.16 -6.37 3.78
N ILE A 23 -28.16 -6.30 2.90
CA ILE A 23 -29.38 -5.52 3.17
C ILE A 23 -30.12 -6.07 4.39
N GLN A 24 -30.25 -7.39 4.51
CA GLN A 24 -30.91 -8.04 5.65
C GLN A 24 -30.13 -7.81 6.95
N ARG A 25 -28.81 -8.02 6.94
CA ARG A 25 -27.93 -7.71 8.08
C ARG A 25 -28.06 -6.25 8.49
N ALA A 26 -28.02 -5.32 7.53
CA ALA A 26 -28.16 -3.89 7.81
C ALA A 26 -29.55 -3.54 8.37
N ALA A 27 -30.62 -4.18 7.87
CA ALA A 27 -31.97 -3.99 8.37
C ALA A 27 -32.15 -4.51 9.82
N GLU A 28 -31.51 -5.62 10.16
CA GLU A 28 -31.55 -6.22 11.49
C GLU A 28 -30.70 -5.44 12.51
N THR A 29 -29.53 -4.96 12.10
CA THR A 29 -28.54 -4.36 13.02
C THR A 29 -28.59 -2.84 13.06
N GLY A 30 -29.04 -2.18 11.99
CA GLY A 30 -28.99 -0.72 11.85
C GLY A 30 -27.58 -0.13 11.76
N ILE A 31 -26.55 -0.95 11.56
CA ILE A 31 -25.13 -0.55 11.63
C ILE A 31 -24.39 -1.00 10.35
N TYR A 32 -23.58 -0.12 9.79
CA TYR A 32 -22.70 -0.45 8.66
C TYR A 32 -21.63 -1.47 9.06
N ASP A 33 -21.15 -2.27 8.10
CA ASP A 33 -20.09 -3.22 8.40
C ASP A 33 -18.71 -2.54 8.50
N ILE A 34 -17.87 -3.03 9.40
CA ILE A 34 -16.47 -2.61 9.56
C ILE A 34 -15.60 -3.84 9.38
N ARG A 35 -14.68 -3.78 8.41
CA ARG A 35 -13.72 -4.85 8.16
C ARG A 35 -12.32 -4.34 7.88
N GLY A 36 -11.38 -5.27 7.87
CA GLY A 36 -10.04 -5.09 7.33
C GLY A 36 -9.93 -5.51 5.86
N GLY A 37 -8.69 -5.69 5.41
CA GLY A 37 -8.38 -6.02 4.03
C GLY A 37 -8.45 -4.82 3.09
N GLY A 38 -8.38 -5.10 1.79
CA GLY A 38 -8.57 -4.13 0.71
C GLY A 38 -9.85 -4.44 -0.07
N THR A 39 -9.99 -3.80 -1.23
CA THR A 39 -11.13 -4.02 -2.13
C THR A 39 -11.25 -5.49 -2.54
N LYS A 40 -12.46 -6.07 -2.40
CA LYS A 40 -12.80 -7.43 -2.84
C LYS A 40 -13.37 -7.47 -4.25
N ARG A 41 -13.91 -6.35 -4.75
CA ARG A 41 -14.45 -6.30 -6.11
C ARG A 41 -13.35 -6.46 -7.17
N LYS A 42 -13.74 -7.01 -8.32
CA LYS A 42 -12.86 -7.07 -9.48
C LYS A 42 -12.61 -5.65 -9.99
N LEU A 43 -11.34 -5.27 -10.06
CA LEU A 43 -10.89 -3.97 -10.56
C LEU A 43 -9.91 -4.17 -11.71
N PRO A 44 -9.80 -3.18 -12.62
CA PRO A 44 -8.69 -3.10 -13.56
C PRO A 44 -7.35 -3.21 -12.83
N HIS A 45 -6.47 -4.06 -13.34
CA HIS A 45 -5.21 -4.39 -12.67
C HIS A 45 -4.06 -4.50 -13.68
N PHE A 46 -2.83 -4.55 -13.18
CA PHE A 46 -1.64 -4.78 -14.00
C PHE A 46 -1.71 -6.07 -14.81
N ASP A 47 -2.51 -7.06 -14.41
CA ASP A 47 -2.78 -8.27 -15.20
C ASP A 47 -3.31 -7.98 -16.61
N ASP A 48 -3.98 -6.84 -16.81
CA ASP A 48 -4.49 -6.41 -18.11
C ASP A 48 -3.42 -5.76 -19.01
N LEU A 49 -2.17 -5.64 -18.53
CA LEU A 49 -1.03 -5.12 -19.28
C LEU A 49 -0.03 -6.24 -19.62
N LEU A 50 0.65 -6.12 -20.75
CA LEU A 50 1.79 -6.93 -21.13
C LEU A 50 3.04 -6.08 -21.30
N LEU A 51 4.19 -6.70 -21.08
CA LEU A 51 5.48 -6.12 -21.44
C LEU A 51 5.92 -6.64 -22.82
N LEU A 52 6.37 -5.74 -23.68
CA LEU A 52 6.91 -6.06 -24.98
C LEU A 52 8.37 -6.51 -24.83
N GLY A 53 8.56 -7.82 -24.77
CA GLY A 53 9.90 -8.42 -24.78
C GLY A 53 10.67 -8.10 -26.06
N ALA A 54 11.97 -7.93 -25.91
CA ALA A 54 12.90 -7.66 -27.00
C ALA A 54 13.03 -8.89 -27.93
N SER A 55 13.26 -8.63 -29.22
CA SER A 55 13.41 -9.64 -30.27
C SER A 55 14.44 -9.16 -31.32
N VAL A 56 14.05 -8.93 -32.58
CA VAL A 56 14.97 -8.44 -33.61
C VAL A 56 15.16 -6.92 -33.56
N SER A 57 14.12 -6.16 -33.17
CA SER A 57 14.16 -4.69 -33.09
C SER A 57 14.96 -4.15 -31.90
N ARG A 58 15.21 -5.00 -30.90
CA ARG A 58 15.94 -4.67 -29.67
C ARG A 58 16.58 -5.93 -29.13
N TYR A 59 17.79 -5.83 -28.58
CA TYR A 59 18.47 -6.98 -27.99
C TYR A 59 18.04 -7.18 -26.51
N PRO A 60 17.63 -8.38 -26.08
CA PRO A 60 17.37 -8.69 -24.68
C PRO A 60 18.67 -8.83 -23.88
N LEU A 61 18.63 -8.61 -22.57
CA LEU A 61 19.82 -8.81 -21.73
C LEU A 61 19.87 -10.22 -21.14
N GLU A 62 21.05 -10.84 -21.13
CA GLU A 62 21.25 -12.18 -20.57
C GLU A 62 21.29 -12.15 -19.02
N GLY A 63 20.31 -12.79 -18.38
CA GLY A 63 20.11 -12.74 -16.92
C GLY A 63 21.32 -13.10 -16.06
N TYR A 64 22.15 -14.05 -16.51
CA TYR A 64 23.30 -14.56 -15.77
C TYR A 64 24.62 -13.82 -16.08
N ARG A 65 24.67 -13.01 -17.15
CA ARG A 65 25.88 -12.26 -17.56
C ARG A 65 25.73 -10.77 -17.31
N GLU A 66 24.53 -10.24 -17.49
CA GLU A 66 24.28 -8.82 -17.51
C GLU A 66 23.54 -8.36 -16.25
N LYS A 67 24.07 -7.28 -15.66
CA LYS A 67 23.49 -6.68 -14.46
C LYS A 67 22.21 -5.93 -14.83
N CYS A 68 21.20 -6.07 -13.97
CA CYS A 68 20.03 -5.20 -13.97
C CYS A 68 19.99 -4.48 -12.63
N GLY A 69 20.21 -3.17 -12.58
CA GLY A 69 20.16 -2.42 -11.33
C GLY A 69 18.72 -2.28 -10.79
N THR A 70 18.63 -2.10 -9.48
CA THR A 70 17.37 -2.10 -8.71
C THR A 70 17.34 -1.03 -7.63
N ASP A 71 18.44 -0.31 -7.45
CA ASP A 71 18.56 0.70 -6.41
C ASP A 71 17.70 1.93 -6.71
N VAL A 72 17.28 2.60 -5.65
CA VAL A 72 16.51 3.85 -5.73
C VAL A 72 16.92 4.79 -4.60
N ILE A 73 17.02 6.07 -4.93
CA ILE A 73 17.25 7.14 -3.96
C ILE A 73 15.94 7.88 -3.76
N LEU A 74 15.49 7.96 -2.51
CA LEU A 74 14.25 8.61 -2.11
C LEU A 74 14.56 9.88 -1.32
N GLY A 75 13.99 10.98 -1.81
CA GLY A 75 13.97 12.28 -1.17
C GLY A 75 15.27 13.06 -1.22
N ASN A 76 15.91 13.05 -2.39
CA ASN A 76 17.13 13.80 -2.68
C ASN A 76 16.91 15.29 -3.02
N ARG A 77 15.69 15.82 -2.83
CA ARG A 77 15.34 17.20 -3.19
C ARG A 77 15.76 18.20 -2.12
N PHE A 78 15.33 18.01 -0.88
CA PHE A 78 15.60 18.94 0.23
C PHE A 78 16.31 18.31 1.43
N ALA A 79 16.25 16.99 1.60
CA ALA A 79 16.85 16.32 2.74
C ALA A 79 18.37 16.23 2.63
N LYS A 80 19.08 16.49 3.74
CA LYS A 80 20.54 16.30 3.82
C LYS A 80 20.93 14.82 3.77
N LYS A 81 20.06 13.92 4.23
CA LYS A 81 20.29 12.47 4.26
C LYS A 81 19.14 11.76 3.52
N PRO A 82 19.16 11.73 2.18
CA PRO A 82 18.19 10.94 1.41
C PRO A 82 18.31 9.44 1.74
N ILE A 83 17.25 8.68 1.51
CA ILE A 83 17.25 7.24 1.74
C ILE A 83 17.70 6.51 0.47
N HIS A 84 18.70 5.64 0.61
CA HIS A 84 19.19 4.80 -0.48
C HIS A 84 18.72 3.36 -0.24
N LEU A 85 17.83 2.86 -1.10
CA LEU A 85 17.32 1.50 -1.01
C LEU A 85 17.99 0.62 -2.06
N LYS A 86 18.24 -0.65 -1.72
CA LYS A 86 18.81 -1.64 -2.67
C LYS A 86 17.80 -2.14 -3.69
N ILE A 87 16.51 -2.04 -3.36
CA ILE A 87 15.39 -2.53 -4.17
C ILE A 87 14.26 -1.50 -4.19
N PRO A 88 13.44 -1.42 -5.26
CA PRO A 88 12.38 -0.41 -5.37
C PRO A 88 11.06 -0.93 -4.81
N VAL A 89 11.11 -1.75 -3.76
CA VAL A 89 9.94 -2.35 -3.10
C VAL A 89 10.04 -2.03 -1.61
N THR A 90 9.11 -1.22 -1.10
CA THR A 90 9.05 -0.82 0.33
C THR A 90 7.87 -1.48 1.03
N ILE A 91 7.87 -1.49 2.37
CA ILE A 91 6.73 -1.95 3.17
C ILE A 91 5.86 -0.74 3.54
N ALA A 92 4.56 -0.82 3.23
CA ALA A 92 3.60 0.24 3.52
C ALA A 92 3.36 0.43 5.02
N GLY A 93 2.94 1.64 5.41
CA GLY A 93 2.63 1.98 6.80
C GLY A 93 1.47 1.16 7.38
N MET A 94 1.75 0.35 8.39
CA MET A 94 0.76 -0.46 9.10
C MET A 94 1.00 -0.36 10.61
N SER A 95 0.01 0.17 11.34
CA SER A 95 0.21 0.62 12.72
C SER A 95 0.48 -0.52 13.71
N PHE A 96 1.35 -0.28 14.70
CA PHE A 96 1.26 -1.03 15.97
C PHE A 96 -0.09 -0.72 16.63
N GLY A 97 -0.81 -1.74 17.06
CA GLY A 97 -2.23 -1.66 17.42
C GLY A 97 -3.07 -2.41 16.39
N ALA A 98 -2.96 -2.05 15.10
CA ALA A 98 -3.48 -2.88 14.02
C ALA A 98 -2.72 -4.21 13.92
N LEU A 99 -1.38 -4.14 13.98
CA LEU A 99 -0.47 -5.26 13.98
C LEU A 99 0.10 -5.52 15.37
N SER A 100 0.42 -6.79 15.66
CA SER A 100 1.14 -7.21 16.86
C SER A 100 2.58 -6.69 16.86
N ALA A 101 3.22 -6.60 18.03
CA ALA A 101 4.62 -6.21 18.13
C ALA A 101 5.54 -7.18 17.34
N ASN A 102 5.24 -8.49 17.38
CA ASN A 102 5.99 -9.49 16.62
C ASN A 102 5.88 -9.27 15.11
N ALA A 103 4.71 -8.87 14.61
CA ALA A 103 4.56 -8.53 13.19
C ALA A 103 5.38 -7.29 12.84
N LYS A 104 5.36 -6.25 13.68
CA LYS A 104 6.17 -5.04 13.49
C LYS A 104 7.68 -5.36 13.48
N GLU A 105 8.14 -6.23 14.36
CA GLU A 105 9.51 -6.74 14.37
C GLU A 105 9.85 -7.53 13.10
N ALA A 106 8.98 -8.45 12.68
CA ALA A 106 9.18 -9.28 11.49
C ALA A 106 9.31 -8.42 10.22
N LEU A 107 8.47 -7.39 10.08
CA LEU A 107 8.53 -6.44 8.97
C LEU A 107 9.88 -5.71 8.94
N GLY A 108 10.35 -5.21 10.10
CA GLY A 108 11.65 -4.56 10.22
C GLY A 108 12.81 -5.47 9.83
N ARG A 109 12.83 -6.71 10.35
CA ARG A 109 13.84 -7.72 10.01
C ARG A 109 13.87 -8.01 8.51
N GLY A 110 12.71 -8.30 7.92
CA GLY A 110 12.60 -8.64 6.50
C GLY A 110 13.03 -7.49 5.59
N ALA A 111 12.62 -6.26 5.90
CA ALA A 111 13.02 -5.07 5.18
C ALA A 111 14.53 -4.83 5.24
N THR A 112 15.14 -4.95 6.43
CA THR A 112 16.59 -4.82 6.63
C THR A 112 17.38 -5.86 5.84
N ILE A 113 16.97 -7.13 5.87
CA ILE A 113 17.63 -8.20 5.10
C ILE A 113 17.58 -7.90 3.59
N ALA A 114 16.46 -7.38 3.10
CA ALA A 114 16.28 -7.01 1.70
C ALA A 114 16.95 -5.67 1.32
N GLY A 115 17.41 -4.88 2.29
CA GLY A 115 17.97 -3.55 2.08
C GLY A 115 16.92 -2.52 1.64
N THR A 116 15.71 -2.60 2.19
CA THR A 116 14.60 -1.67 1.94
C THR A 116 14.06 -1.06 3.25
N SER A 117 13.07 -0.18 3.13
CA SER A 117 12.43 0.50 4.27
C SER A 117 11.10 -0.15 4.69
N THR A 118 10.78 0.02 5.98
CA THR A 118 9.42 -0.18 6.52
C THR A 118 8.86 1.13 7.06
N THR A 119 7.56 1.18 7.31
CA THR A 119 6.84 2.38 7.75
C THR A 119 6.00 2.09 9.00
N THR A 120 6.08 2.96 10.02
CA THR A 120 5.47 2.73 11.34
C THR A 120 3.96 2.51 11.30
N GLY A 121 3.27 3.17 10.38
CA GLY A 121 1.81 3.26 10.41
C GLY A 121 1.29 4.25 11.45
N ASP A 122 -0.04 4.28 11.61
CA ASP A 122 -0.78 5.13 12.55
C ASP A 122 -0.48 4.93 14.07
N GLY A 123 0.51 4.11 14.43
CA GLY A 123 0.69 3.59 15.79
C GLY A 123 1.83 4.21 16.58
N GLY A 124 2.63 5.09 15.97
CA GLY A 124 3.90 5.53 16.51
C GLY A 124 5.03 4.50 16.35
N MET A 125 6.22 4.83 16.86
CA MET A 125 7.41 3.99 16.73
C MET A 125 7.51 3.02 17.90
N THR A 126 7.62 1.73 17.60
CA THR A 126 7.88 0.70 18.63
C THR A 126 9.39 0.41 18.75
N PRO A 127 9.90 0.08 19.95
CA PRO A 127 11.29 -0.35 20.11
C PRO A 127 11.65 -1.56 19.24
N GLU A 128 10.74 -2.52 19.10
CA GLU A 128 10.93 -3.75 18.33
C GLU A 128 11.10 -3.45 16.83
N GLU A 129 10.23 -2.59 16.27
CA GLU A 129 10.35 -2.19 14.86
C GLU A 129 11.61 -1.35 14.61
N ARG A 130 11.87 -0.34 15.45
CA ARG A 130 13.04 0.52 15.27
C ARG A 130 14.34 -0.25 15.42
N GLY A 131 14.41 -1.18 16.38
CA GLY A 131 15.60 -1.99 16.65
C GLY A 131 15.94 -2.99 15.54
N GLN A 132 14.98 -3.36 14.69
CA GLN A 132 15.19 -4.31 13.59
C GLN A 132 15.19 -3.68 12.20
N SER A 133 14.78 -2.41 12.08
CA SER A 133 14.72 -1.71 10.80
C SER A 133 15.99 -0.89 10.56
N GLN A 134 16.66 -1.10 9.42
CA GLN A 134 17.75 -0.22 8.97
C GLN A 134 17.21 1.13 8.50
N HIS A 135 16.11 1.11 7.74
CA HIS A 135 15.40 2.30 7.30
C HIS A 135 13.95 2.23 7.77
N LEU A 136 13.54 3.17 8.62
CA LEU A 136 12.18 3.28 9.15
C LEU A 136 11.60 4.65 8.83
N VAL A 137 10.50 4.65 8.10
CA VAL A 137 9.70 5.84 7.81
C VAL A 137 8.67 6.01 8.92
N TYR A 138 8.63 7.19 9.53
CA TYR A 138 7.67 7.51 10.59
C TYR A 138 6.45 8.22 10.00
N GLN A 139 5.24 7.73 10.31
CA GLN A 139 4.01 8.40 9.85
C GLN A 139 3.55 9.51 10.78
N TYR A 140 3.36 10.70 10.21
CA TYR A 140 2.77 11.86 10.87
C TYR A 140 1.31 12.02 10.44
N LEU A 141 0.39 11.80 11.38
CA LEU A 141 -1.04 11.58 11.13
C LEU A 141 -1.91 12.76 11.53
N PRO A 142 -3.12 12.92 10.97
CA PRO A 142 -4.10 13.92 11.38
C PRO A 142 -4.29 14.07 12.90
N SER A 143 -4.44 12.95 13.62
CA SER A 143 -4.70 12.96 15.07
C SER A 143 -3.47 12.94 15.96
N ARG A 144 -2.26 12.89 15.39
CA ARG A 144 -0.99 12.90 16.14
C ARG A 144 -0.82 11.76 17.16
N TYR A 145 -1.58 10.68 17.04
CA TYR A 145 -1.43 9.51 17.90
C TYR A 145 0.00 8.96 17.83
N GLY A 146 0.60 8.69 19.00
CA GLY A 146 1.98 8.20 19.09
C GLY A 146 3.06 9.21 18.71
N MET A 147 2.69 10.42 18.29
CA MET A 147 3.66 11.43 17.84
C MET A 147 4.42 12.00 19.02
N ASN A 148 5.74 11.81 18.99
CA ASN A 148 6.67 12.55 19.83
C ASN A 148 7.87 13.01 18.98
N PRO A 149 8.47 14.18 19.30
CA PRO A 149 9.59 14.73 18.52
C PRO A 149 10.83 13.84 18.50
N ASP A 150 11.08 13.05 19.54
CA ASP A 150 12.28 12.21 19.61
C ASP A 150 12.23 11.07 18.60
N ASP A 151 11.06 10.49 18.38
CA ASP A 151 10.87 9.45 17.37
C ASP A 151 10.93 10.01 15.95
N LEU A 152 10.49 11.26 15.73
CA LEU A 152 10.71 11.97 14.46
C LEU A 152 12.21 12.10 14.16
N ARG A 153 13.03 12.43 15.16
CA ARG A 153 14.49 12.54 15.00
C ARG A 153 15.17 11.18 14.77
N LYS A 154 14.66 10.11 15.40
CA LYS A 154 15.14 8.72 15.22
C LYS A 154 14.70 8.08 13.90
N ALA A 155 13.70 8.63 13.21
CA ALA A 155 13.25 8.12 11.93
C ALA A 155 14.31 8.35 10.83
N ASP A 156 14.17 7.63 9.72
CA ASP A 156 15.01 7.83 8.53
C ASP A 156 14.31 8.71 7.49
N ALA A 157 12.98 8.74 7.50
CA ALA A 157 12.12 9.65 6.75
C ALA A 157 10.81 9.89 7.51
N ILE A 158 10.10 10.97 7.17
CA ILE A 158 8.78 11.27 7.75
C ILE A 158 7.73 11.24 6.64
N GLU A 159 6.66 10.47 6.82
CA GLU A 159 5.53 10.42 5.90
C GLU A 159 4.31 11.12 6.48
N ILE A 160 3.95 12.27 5.92
CA ILE A 160 2.74 13.00 6.27
C ILE A 160 1.55 12.36 5.55
N VAL A 161 0.59 11.84 6.32
CA VAL A 161 -0.53 11.05 5.78
C VAL A 161 -1.76 11.92 5.58
N LEU A 162 -2.06 12.24 4.32
CA LEU A 162 -3.25 12.99 3.94
C LEU A 162 -4.43 12.07 3.62
N GLY A 163 -4.12 10.85 3.15
CA GLY A 163 -5.10 9.83 2.88
C GLY A 163 -4.45 8.47 2.62
N GLN A 164 -5.27 7.43 2.62
CA GLN A 164 -4.87 6.06 2.27
C GLN A 164 -5.87 5.47 1.27
N GLY A 165 -5.43 4.47 0.51
CA GLY A 165 -6.22 3.87 -0.57
C GLY A 165 -7.55 3.26 -0.11
N ALA A 166 -7.58 2.60 1.05
CA ALA A 166 -8.79 1.95 1.56
C ALA A 166 -9.91 2.91 2.00
N LYS A 167 -9.56 4.18 2.28
CA LYS A 167 -10.50 5.18 2.83
C LYS A 167 -10.06 6.63 2.57
N PRO A 168 -9.89 7.06 1.31
CA PRO A 168 -9.61 8.47 1.02
C PRO A 168 -10.71 9.36 1.60
N GLY A 169 -10.34 10.44 2.30
CA GLY A 169 -11.30 11.31 2.99
C GLY A 169 -11.86 10.77 4.31
N GLY A 170 -11.49 9.55 4.71
CA GLY A 170 -11.73 8.99 6.04
C GLY A 170 -10.53 9.15 6.98
N GLY A 171 -10.73 8.83 8.26
CA GLY A 171 -9.66 8.79 9.27
C GLY A 171 -9.25 7.36 9.64
N GLY A 172 -8.05 7.21 10.19
CA GLY A 172 -7.61 5.98 10.89
C GLY A 172 -8.65 5.46 11.89
N MET A 173 -8.76 4.14 12.02
CA MET A 173 -9.69 3.50 12.95
C MET A 173 -8.99 2.32 13.62
N LEU A 174 -9.19 2.18 14.93
CA LEU A 174 -8.75 1.02 15.70
C LEU A 174 -9.84 0.70 16.73
N LEU A 175 -10.39 -0.52 16.69
CA LEU A 175 -11.45 -0.91 17.63
C LEU A 175 -10.89 -1.08 19.04
N GLY A 176 -11.71 -0.76 20.04
CA GLY A 176 -11.36 -0.70 21.45
C GLY A 176 -10.83 -2.03 21.99
N MET A 177 -11.29 -3.15 21.46
CA MET A 177 -10.76 -4.48 21.80
C MET A 177 -9.27 -4.66 21.47
N LYS A 178 -8.71 -3.82 20.57
CA LYS A 178 -7.29 -3.76 20.24
C LYS A 178 -6.58 -2.58 20.89
N VAL A 179 -7.27 -1.79 21.72
CA VAL A 179 -6.69 -0.71 22.52
C VAL A 179 -6.34 -1.25 23.90
N THR A 180 -5.28 -2.07 23.93
CA THR A 180 -4.68 -2.59 25.17
C THR A 180 -3.96 -1.49 25.94
N GLU A 181 -3.54 -1.76 27.18
CA GLU A 181 -2.77 -0.79 27.99
C GLU A 181 -1.56 -0.22 27.26
N ARG A 182 -0.80 -1.07 26.55
CA ARG A 182 0.36 -0.62 25.77
C ARG A 182 -0.03 0.30 24.61
N VAL A 183 -1.07 -0.06 23.85
CA VAL A 183 -1.56 0.75 22.73
C VAL A 183 -2.14 2.08 23.23
N ALA A 184 -2.93 2.03 24.30
CA ALA A 184 -3.51 3.18 24.99
C ALA A 184 -2.41 4.15 25.46
N GLY A 185 -1.37 3.64 26.12
CA GLY A 185 -0.24 4.42 26.60
C GLY A 185 0.55 5.10 25.48
N MET A 186 0.79 4.40 24.36
CA MET A 186 1.46 5.00 23.20
C MET A 186 0.63 6.10 22.54
N ARG A 187 -0.70 5.98 22.53
CA ARG A 187 -1.59 6.90 21.81
C ARG A 187 -2.25 7.95 22.70
N THR A 188 -1.99 7.93 24.01
CA THR A 188 -2.66 8.78 25.01
C THR A 188 -4.19 8.62 24.94
N LEU A 189 -4.65 7.38 24.92
CA LEU A 189 -6.07 7.01 24.81
C LEU A 189 -6.53 6.21 26.04
N PRO A 190 -7.84 6.23 26.38
CA PRO A 190 -8.39 5.29 27.34
C PRO A 190 -8.36 3.85 26.81
N ILE A 191 -8.08 2.89 27.69
CA ILE A 191 -8.10 1.46 27.37
C ILE A 191 -9.52 1.04 26.94
N GLY A 192 -9.62 0.20 25.92
CA GLY A 192 -10.90 -0.38 25.49
C GLY A 192 -11.80 0.54 24.68
N VAL A 193 -11.39 1.79 24.40
CA VAL A 193 -12.20 2.77 23.66
C VAL A 193 -11.80 2.77 22.18
N ASP A 194 -12.80 2.71 21.29
CA ASP A 194 -12.60 2.84 19.85
C ASP A 194 -11.86 4.14 19.52
N GLN A 195 -10.75 4.02 18.79
CA GLN A 195 -10.06 5.16 18.23
C GLN A 195 -10.63 5.49 16.86
N ARG A 196 -11.02 6.75 16.68
CA ARG A 196 -11.32 7.35 15.38
C ARG A 196 -10.44 8.56 15.17
N SER A 197 -9.55 8.50 14.18
CA SER A 197 -8.72 9.63 13.81
C SER A 197 -9.54 10.66 13.02
N ALA A 198 -9.13 11.92 13.09
CA ALA A 198 -9.66 12.97 12.23
C ALA A 198 -9.37 12.64 10.76
N CYS A 199 -10.28 13.03 9.86
CA CYS A 199 -10.12 12.84 8.41
C CYS A 199 -9.18 13.87 7.76
N ARG A 200 -8.79 14.91 8.50
CA ARG A 200 -7.86 15.96 8.05
C ARG A 200 -6.99 16.40 9.21
N HIS A 201 -5.76 16.82 8.92
CA HIS A 201 -4.93 17.47 9.94
C HIS A 201 -5.66 18.72 10.48
N PRO A 202 -5.64 18.99 11.80
CA PRO A 202 -6.36 20.12 12.37
C PRO A 202 -5.69 21.47 12.06
N ASP A 203 -4.39 21.44 11.81
CA ASP A 203 -3.50 22.58 11.57
C ASP A 203 -3.27 22.85 10.08
N TRP A 204 -4.16 22.37 9.21
CA TRP A 204 -4.16 22.73 7.79
C TRP A 204 -5.58 22.85 7.20
N THR A 205 -5.73 23.75 6.25
CA THR A 205 -6.97 23.90 5.45
C THR A 205 -6.69 23.88 3.96
N GLY A 206 -5.42 23.99 3.57
CA GLY A 206 -4.97 23.93 2.18
C GLY A 206 -3.46 23.65 2.04
N PRO A 207 -2.96 23.69 0.79
CA PRO A 207 -1.57 23.34 0.45
C PRO A 207 -0.52 24.31 1.01
N ASP A 208 -0.88 25.57 1.25
CA ASP A 208 0.06 26.54 1.81
C ASP A 208 0.32 26.27 3.31
N ASP A 209 -0.70 25.81 4.06
CA ASP A 209 -0.53 25.32 5.43
C ASP A 209 0.30 24.03 5.49
N LEU A 210 0.16 23.14 4.49
CA LEU A 210 1.01 21.96 4.36
C LEU A 210 2.49 22.36 4.27
N ALA A 211 2.79 23.41 3.51
CA ALA A 211 4.17 23.89 3.34
C ALA A 211 4.77 24.34 4.68
N ILE A 212 3.99 25.05 5.50
CA ILE A 212 4.39 25.44 6.86
C ILE A 212 4.67 24.19 7.70
N LYS A 213 3.76 23.19 7.66
CA LYS A 213 3.94 21.95 8.41
C LYS A 213 5.17 21.15 7.98
N ILE A 214 5.42 21.06 6.67
CA ILE A 214 6.62 20.42 6.13
C ILE A 214 7.86 21.16 6.63
N ALA A 215 7.87 22.50 6.62
CA ALA A 215 8.98 23.28 7.13
C ALA A 215 9.21 23.03 8.64
N GLU A 216 8.16 23.03 9.46
CA GLU A 216 8.28 22.70 10.89
C GLU A 216 8.91 21.32 11.14
N ILE A 217 8.48 20.29 10.40
CA ILE A 217 9.04 18.94 10.55
C ILE A 217 10.51 18.91 10.12
N ARG A 218 10.88 19.67 9.08
CA ARG A 218 12.28 19.82 8.68
C ARG A 218 13.12 20.47 9.77
N GLU A 219 12.63 21.53 10.41
CA GLU A 219 13.32 22.16 11.54
C GLU A 219 13.47 21.19 12.72
N ILE A 220 12.43 20.44 13.08
CA ILE A 220 12.48 19.44 14.17
C ILE A 220 13.55 18.35 13.91
N THR A 221 13.79 18.04 12.64
CA THR A 221 14.69 16.97 12.19
C THR A 221 16.01 17.48 11.62
N ASP A 222 16.36 18.75 11.87
CA ASP A 222 17.58 19.41 11.42
C ASP A 222 17.82 19.33 9.89
N TRP A 223 16.73 19.27 9.13
CA TRP A 223 16.70 19.07 7.67
C TRP A 223 17.36 17.77 7.22
N GLU A 224 17.55 16.80 8.11
CA GLU A 224 18.21 15.55 7.78
C GLU A 224 17.29 14.60 7.01
N LYS A 225 16.00 14.58 7.35
CA LYS A 225 15.07 13.53 6.93
C LYS A 225 14.24 13.98 5.72
N PRO A 226 14.04 13.11 4.71
CA PRO A 226 13.12 13.41 3.63
C PRO A 226 11.67 13.34 4.10
N ILE A 227 10.85 14.20 3.50
CA ILE A 227 9.44 14.35 3.83
C ILE A 227 8.58 13.78 2.70
N TYR A 228 7.88 12.70 3.01
CA TYR A 228 6.97 12.03 2.11
C TYR A 228 5.57 12.59 2.33
N VAL A 229 4.79 12.71 1.26
CA VAL A 229 3.38 13.07 1.34
C VAL A 229 2.56 11.91 0.77
N LYS A 230 1.81 11.23 1.65
CA LYS A 230 0.95 10.11 1.27
C LYS A 230 -0.46 10.57 0.98
N ILE A 231 -0.95 10.23 -0.21
CA ILE A 231 -2.27 10.58 -0.72
C ILE A 231 -3.02 9.31 -1.17
N GLY A 232 -4.32 9.27 -0.88
CA GLY A 232 -5.22 8.28 -1.49
C GLY A 232 -5.54 8.68 -2.92
N ALA A 233 -5.58 7.72 -3.84
CA ALA A 233 -5.85 7.98 -5.25
C ALA A 233 -7.31 8.37 -5.46
N SER A 234 -7.62 9.67 -5.32
CA SER A 234 -8.93 10.24 -5.62
C SER A 234 -8.83 11.24 -6.78
N ARG A 235 -7.91 12.22 -6.67
CA ARG A 235 -7.64 13.18 -7.73
C ARG A 235 -6.13 13.32 -7.97
N PRO A 236 -5.43 12.23 -8.37
CA PRO A 236 -3.97 12.18 -8.35
C PRO A 236 -3.29 13.33 -9.10
N TYR A 237 -3.83 13.76 -10.25
CA TYR A 237 -3.28 14.87 -11.01
C TYR A 237 -3.18 16.18 -10.19
N TYR A 238 -4.22 16.52 -9.42
CA TYR A 238 -4.22 17.75 -8.63
C TYR A 238 -3.48 17.57 -7.32
N ASP A 239 -3.72 16.45 -6.63
CA ASP A 239 -3.14 16.17 -5.31
C ASP A 239 -1.60 16.12 -5.37
N VAL A 240 -1.05 15.55 -6.45
CA VAL A 240 0.40 15.54 -6.72
C VAL A 240 0.95 16.95 -6.89
N LYS A 241 0.30 17.80 -7.70
CA LYS A 241 0.77 19.18 -7.91
C LYS A 241 0.81 19.97 -6.60
N LEU A 242 -0.20 19.78 -5.77
CA LEU A 242 -0.28 20.42 -4.45
C LEU A 242 0.80 19.90 -3.50
N ALA A 243 1.05 18.59 -3.46
CA ALA A 243 2.11 18.01 -2.65
C ALA A 243 3.51 18.49 -3.08
N VAL A 244 3.78 18.56 -4.39
CA VAL A 244 5.04 19.10 -4.93
C VAL A 244 5.23 20.56 -4.52
N LYS A 245 4.18 21.40 -4.66
CA LYS A 245 4.19 22.81 -4.29
C LYS A 245 4.45 22.99 -2.79
N ALA A 246 3.86 22.14 -1.96
CA ALA A 246 4.06 22.18 -0.51
C ALA A 246 5.47 21.78 -0.05
N GLY A 247 6.28 21.19 -0.93
CA GLY A 247 7.67 20.85 -0.63
C GLY A 247 7.90 19.38 -0.29
N ALA A 248 7.04 18.49 -0.78
CA ALA A 248 7.28 17.04 -0.73
C ALA A 248 8.61 16.67 -1.41
N ASP A 249 9.37 15.80 -0.76
CA ASP A 249 10.54 15.12 -1.32
C ASP A 249 10.12 13.87 -2.11
N VAL A 250 9.10 13.17 -1.61
CA VAL A 250 8.54 11.94 -2.18
C VAL A 250 7.03 12.00 -2.07
N ILE A 251 6.33 11.44 -3.05
CA ILE A 251 4.88 11.26 -3.02
C ILE A 251 4.58 9.77 -2.92
N VAL A 252 3.68 9.40 -2.01
CA VAL A 252 3.16 8.03 -1.90
C VAL A 252 1.71 8.03 -2.36
N LEU A 253 1.45 7.47 -3.53
CA LEU A 253 0.13 7.38 -4.15
C LEU A 253 -0.49 6.00 -3.90
N ASP A 254 -1.57 5.96 -3.13
CA ASP A 254 -2.20 4.73 -2.67
C ASP A 254 -3.54 4.50 -3.38
N GLY A 255 -3.58 3.52 -4.28
CA GLY A 255 -4.77 3.13 -5.04
C GLY A 255 -5.85 2.50 -4.16
N MET A 256 -7.10 2.50 -4.63
CA MET A 256 -8.24 2.02 -3.82
C MET A 256 -8.10 0.58 -3.31
N GLN A 257 -7.28 -0.24 -3.98
CA GLN A 257 -6.95 -1.62 -3.56
C GLN A 257 -6.09 -1.68 -2.29
N GLY A 258 -5.62 -0.55 -1.76
CA GLY A 258 -4.87 -0.46 -0.51
C GLY A 258 -5.62 -1.11 0.66
N GLY A 259 -4.88 -1.78 1.55
CA GLY A 259 -5.46 -2.43 2.72
C GLY A 259 -5.71 -1.48 3.89
N THR A 260 -6.57 -1.90 4.81
CA THR A 260 -6.74 -1.28 6.14
C THR A 260 -6.99 -2.36 7.18
N ALA A 261 -6.70 -2.06 8.45
CA ALA A 261 -7.07 -2.95 9.55
C ALA A 261 -8.55 -2.80 9.94
N ALA A 262 -9.09 -1.60 9.77
CA ALA A 262 -10.48 -1.29 10.08
C ALA A 262 -10.92 -0.05 9.30
N THR A 263 -12.04 -0.17 8.59
CA THR A 263 -12.89 0.95 8.17
C THR A 263 -14.24 0.41 7.73
N GLN A 264 -15.19 1.31 7.48
CA GLN A 264 -16.48 0.92 6.92
C GLN A 264 -16.29 0.27 5.55
N GLU A 265 -16.96 -0.86 5.31
CA GLU A 265 -16.88 -1.57 4.02
C GLU A 265 -17.18 -0.65 2.83
N VAL A 266 -18.15 0.24 2.98
CA VAL A 266 -18.52 1.20 1.92
C VAL A 266 -17.35 2.08 1.48
N PHE A 267 -16.42 2.43 2.37
CA PHE A 267 -15.23 3.19 1.99
C PHE A 267 -14.27 2.35 1.14
N ILE A 268 -14.03 1.10 1.55
CA ILE A 268 -13.11 0.16 0.87
C ILE A 268 -13.56 -0.12 -0.57
N GLU A 269 -14.87 -0.27 -0.78
CA GLU A 269 -15.41 -0.70 -2.06
C GLU A 269 -15.77 0.46 -3.01
N HIS A 270 -16.00 1.67 -2.50
CA HIS A 270 -16.60 2.76 -3.29
C HIS A 270 -15.85 4.09 -3.33
N VAL A 271 -14.71 4.24 -2.63
CA VAL A 271 -14.00 5.52 -2.57
C VAL A 271 -12.60 5.43 -3.13
N GLY A 272 -12.26 6.36 -4.03
CA GLY A 272 -10.97 6.38 -4.75
C GLY A 272 -11.03 5.65 -6.10
N ILE A 273 -9.89 5.64 -6.80
CA ILE A 273 -9.70 4.94 -8.07
C ILE A 273 -8.60 3.87 -7.95
N PRO A 274 -8.62 2.83 -8.81
CA PRO A 274 -7.56 1.82 -8.84
C PRO A 274 -6.19 2.44 -9.13
N ILE A 275 -5.13 1.77 -8.69
CA ILE A 275 -3.77 2.27 -8.89
C ILE A 275 -3.41 2.41 -10.38
N LEU A 276 -3.92 1.50 -11.23
CA LEU A 276 -3.65 1.47 -12.67
C LEU A 276 -3.91 2.82 -13.38
N PRO A 277 -5.12 3.43 -13.30
CA PRO A 277 -5.38 4.77 -13.83
C PRO A 277 -4.80 5.93 -13.02
N ALA A 278 -4.35 5.68 -11.78
CA ALA A 278 -3.82 6.72 -10.91
C ALA A 278 -2.37 7.09 -11.25
N ILE A 279 -1.54 6.10 -11.62
CA ILE A 279 -0.12 6.32 -11.95
C ILE A 279 0.05 7.31 -13.10
N PRO A 280 -0.60 7.16 -14.28
CA PRO A 280 -0.39 8.08 -15.39
C PRO A 280 -0.81 9.52 -15.08
N GLN A 281 -1.84 9.71 -14.24
CA GLN A 281 -2.26 11.05 -13.81
C GLN A 281 -1.20 11.72 -12.92
N ALA A 282 -0.60 10.97 -11.99
CA ALA A 282 0.46 11.46 -11.13
C ALA A 282 1.75 11.75 -11.91
N VAL A 283 2.13 10.85 -12.83
CA VAL A 283 3.30 11.02 -13.68
C VAL A 283 3.14 12.22 -14.62
N GLN A 284 1.98 12.39 -15.24
CA GLN A 284 1.66 13.58 -16.03
C GLN A 284 1.83 14.86 -15.20
N ALA A 285 1.27 14.90 -13.99
CA ALA A 285 1.40 16.06 -13.11
C ALA A 285 2.87 16.38 -12.79
N LEU A 286 3.67 15.36 -12.48
CA LEU A 286 5.11 15.52 -12.22
C LEU A 286 5.87 16.00 -13.47
N GLN A 287 5.55 15.47 -14.66
CA GLN A 287 6.18 15.85 -15.92
C GLN A 287 5.87 17.31 -16.28
N GLU A 288 4.61 17.73 -16.19
CA GLU A 288 4.19 19.12 -16.46
C GLU A 288 4.84 20.13 -15.50
N MET A 289 5.15 19.72 -14.27
CA MET A 289 5.88 20.55 -13.31
C MET A 289 7.41 20.49 -13.49
N GLY A 290 7.92 19.66 -14.40
CA GLY A 290 9.37 19.41 -14.54
C GLY A 290 10.00 18.72 -13.32
N MET A 291 9.19 17.96 -12.57
CA MET A 291 9.53 17.32 -11.29
C MET A 291 9.55 15.79 -11.34
N HIS A 292 9.21 15.19 -12.49
CA HIS A 292 9.33 13.74 -12.67
C HIS A 292 10.75 13.26 -12.36
N ARG A 293 10.88 12.24 -11.51
CA ARG A 293 12.14 11.70 -10.95
C ARG A 293 12.94 12.65 -10.02
N LYS A 294 12.56 13.93 -9.90
CA LYS A 294 13.10 14.87 -8.90
C LYS A 294 12.32 14.84 -7.58
N VAL A 295 11.01 14.66 -7.68
CA VAL A 295 10.15 14.23 -6.58
C VAL A 295 9.77 12.79 -6.87
N GLN A 296 10.28 11.84 -6.08
CA GLN A 296 10.07 10.43 -6.37
C GLN A 296 8.62 10.03 -6.11
N LEU A 297 8.10 9.12 -6.93
CA LEU A 297 6.75 8.59 -6.84
C LEU A 297 6.78 7.13 -6.36
N ILE A 298 6.30 6.89 -5.16
CA ILE A 298 6.01 5.55 -4.64
C ILE A 298 4.54 5.26 -4.88
N VAL A 299 4.22 4.07 -5.40
CA VAL A 299 2.84 3.66 -5.67
C VAL A 299 2.46 2.44 -4.84
N SER A 300 1.23 2.39 -4.36
CA SER A 300 0.69 1.25 -3.62
C SER A 300 -0.77 0.96 -3.98
N GLY A 301 -1.27 -0.18 -3.52
CA GLY A 301 -2.61 -0.66 -3.82
C GLY A 301 -2.57 -1.87 -4.75
N GLY A 302 -2.60 -3.07 -4.17
CA GLY A 302 -2.71 -4.31 -4.93
C GLY A 302 -1.46 -4.76 -5.69
N ILE A 303 -0.25 -4.41 -5.25
CA ILE A 303 1.01 -4.95 -5.80
C ILE A 303 1.27 -6.35 -5.19
N ARG A 304 1.42 -7.39 -6.03
CA ARG A 304 1.43 -8.81 -5.59
C ARG A 304 2.66 -9.60 -6.06
N ASN A 305 3.22 -9.29 -7.22
CA ASN A 305 4.30 -10.06 -7.83
C ASN A 305 5.28 -9.14 -8.58
N GLY A 306 6.41 -9.66 -9.07
CA GLY A 306 7.42 -8.84 -9.75
C GLY A 306 6.96 -8.30 -11.10
N ALA A 307 5.96 -8.91 -11.75
CA ALA A 307 5.36 -8.33 -12.95
C ALA A 307 4.57 -7.06 -12.64
N ASP A 308 3.82 -7.04 -11.52
CA ASP A 308 3.16 -5.83 -11.02
C ASP A 308 4.19 -4.73 -10.74
N VAL A 309 5.33 -5.09 -10.11
CA VAL A 309 6.45 -4.15 -9.87
C VAL A 309 6.98 -3.59 -11.19
N ALA A 310 7.35 -4.46 -12.14
CA ALA A 310 7.90 -4.02 -13.43
C ALA A 310 6.94 -3.11 -14.20
N LYS A 311 5.64 -3.45 -14.23
CA LYS A 311 4.61 -2.64 -14.90
C LYS A 311 4.40 -1.29 -14.21
N ALA A 312 4.39 -1.24 -12.88
CA ALA A 312 4.31 0.01 -12.14
C ALA A 312 5.52 0.93 -12.41
N MET A 313 6.72 0.36 -12.47
CA MET A 313 7.96 1.09 -12.80
C MET A 313 7.92 1.62 -14.25
N ALA A 314 7.47 0.79 -15.20
CA ALA A 314 7.28 1.16 -16.60
C ALA A 314 6.27 2.32 -16.78
N LEU A 315 5.19 2.33 -15.99
CA LEU A 315 4.23 3.44 -15.97
C LEU A 315 4.77 4.72 -15.35
N GLY A 316 5.98 4.71 -14.79
CA GLY A 316 6.69 5.89 -14.30
C GLY A 316 6.83 5.99 -12.78
N ALA A 317 6.54 4.94 -12.01
CA ALA A 317 6.85 4.91 -10.58
C ALA A 317 8.37 4.81 -10.32
N ASP A 318 8.83 5.35 -9.21
CA ASP A 318 10.22 5.21 -8.70
C ASP A 318 10.38 4.01 -7.78
N ALA A 319 9.32 3.68 -7.04
CA ALA A 319 9.24 2.50 -6.20
C ALA A 319 7.78 2.08 -6.00
N VAL A 320 7.57 0.90 -5.43
CA VAL A 320 6.25 0.42 -5.02
C VAL A 320 6.24 0.14 -3.52
N ALA A 321 5.08 0.22 -2.87
CA ALA A 321 4.91 -0.21 -1.49
C ALA A 321 3.89 -1.36 -1.38
N ILE A 322 4.24 -2.38 -0.58
CA ILE A 322 3.39 -3.55 -0.31
C ILE A 322 2.89 -3.56 1.14
N GLY A 323 1.61 -3.89 1.32
CA GLY A 323 0.96 -4.01 2.64
C GLY A 323 0.42 -5.43 2.84
N THR A 324 -0.78 -5.71 2.32
CA THR A 324 -1.43 -7.02 2.39
C THR A 324 -0.54 -8.17 1.94
N ALA A 325 0.20 -8.00 0.84
CA ALA A 325 1.11 -9.03 0.35
C ALA A 325 2.26 -9.32 1.33
N ALA A 326 2.72 -8.32 2.07
CA ALA A 326 3.70 -8.52 3.14
C ALA A 326 3.10 -9.32 4.31
N LEU A 327 1.85 -9.04 4.70
CA LEU A 327 1.15 -9.80 5.76
C LEU A 327 0.94 -11.27 5.36
N ILE A 328 0.55 -11.52 4.10
CA ILE A 328 0.43 -12.87 3.55
C ILE A 328 1.80 -13.57 3.56
N ALA A 329 2.89 -12.87 3.22
CA ALA A 329 4.24 -13.43 3.28
C ALA A 329 4.68 -13.79 4.72
N LEU A 330 4.21 -13.08 5.74
CA LEU A 330 4.42 -13.47 7.15
C LEU A 330 3.64 -14.75 7.49
N GLY A 331 2.49 -14.95 6.87
CA GLY A 331 1.67 -16.16 6.99
C GLY A 331 0.18 -15.91 7.25
N ASP A 332 -0.29 -14.68 7.06
CA ASP A 332 -1.73 -14.37 7.08
C ASP A 332 -2.47 -15.20 6.03
N ASN A 333 -3.71 -15.59 6.34
CA ASN A 333 -4.59 -16.36 5.45
C ASN A 333 -4.02 -17.71 4.95
N HIS A 334 -2.94 -18.23 5.56
CA HIS A 334 -2.28 -19.45 5.10
C HIS A 334 -3.15 -20.71 5.32
N PRO A 335 -3.20 -21.69 4.38
CA PRO A 335 -4.02 -22.91 4.50
C PRO A 335 -3.84 -23.70 5.80
N ARG A 336 -2.62 -23.76 6.34
CA ARG A 336 -2.32 -24.34 7.67
C ARG A 336 -3.14 -23.77 8.85
N LEU A 337 -3.78 -22.62 8.69
CA LEU A 337 -4.59 -21.95 9.72
C LEU A 337 -6.10 -22.20 9.54
N ASP A 338 -6.51 -22.95 8.51
CA ASP A 338 -7.93 -23.09 8.12
C ASP A 338 -8.82 -23.60 9.26
N ASP A 339 -8.36 -24.60 10.02
CA ASP A 339 -9.09 -25.13 11.18
C ASP A 339 -9.26 -24.10 12.30
N GLU A 340 -8.28 -23.22 12.51
CA GLU A 340 -8.38 -22.14 13.49
C GLU A 340 -9.29 -21.00 12.98
N LEU A 341 -9.22 -20.68 11.69
CA LEU A 341 -10.06 -19.66 11.05
C LEU A 341 -11.54 -20.08 11.05
N LYS A 342 -11.84 -21.36 10.82
CA LYS A 342 -13.20 -21.90 10.92
C LYS A 342 -13.83 -21.71 12.30
N LYS A 343 -13.03 -21.79 13.38
CA LYS A 343 -13.51 -21.57 14.75
C LYS A 343 -14.01 -20.14 14.99
N ILE A 344 -13.56 -19.19 14.17
CA ILE A 344 -13.97 -17.78 14.24
C ILE A 344 -14.89 -17.37 13.07
N GLY A 345 -15.46 -18.35 12.34
CA GLY A 345 -16.41 -18.08 11.26
C GLY A 345 -15.78 -17.66 9.93
N SER A 346 -14.49 -17.93 9.74
CA SER A 346 -13.76 -17.61 8.50
C SER A 346 -13.11 -18.86 7.89
N ALA A 347 -12.28 -18.68 6.86
CA ALA A 347 -11.52 -19.73 6.20
C ALA A 347 -10.21 -19.15 5.63
N ALA A 348 -9.23 -20.02 5.37
CA ALA A 348 -7.98 -19.59 4.75
C ALA A 348 -8.23 -18.92 3.38
N GLY A 349 -7.71 -17.71 3.19
CA GLY A 349 -7.95 -16.89 1.99
C GLY A 349 -9.17 -15.97 2.07
N PHE A 350 -9.98 -16.07 3.12
CA PHE A 350 -11.20 -15.28 3.32
C PHE A 350 -11.15 -14.37 4.55
N TYR A 351 -10.13 -14.49 5.41
CA TYR A 351 -10.06 -13.74 6.65
C TYR A 351 -9.70 -12.27 6.41
N ASP A 352 -10.66 -11.39 6.71
CA ASP A 352 -10.54 -9.95 6.64
C ASP A 352 -11.04 -9.24 7.91
N ASP A 353 -11.44 -10.00 8.93
CA ASP A 353 -11.88 -9.52 10.25
C ASP A 353 -10.70 -9.04 11.13
N TRP A 354 -9.73 -8.34 10.54
CA TRP A 354 -8.52 -7.84 11.20
C TRP A 354 -8.82 -6.85 12.33
N GLN A 355 -9.97 -6.17 12.26
CA GLN A 355 -10.50 -5.26 13.28
C GLN A 355 -10.85 -6.01 14.57
N ASN A 356 -11.24 -7.29 14.48
CA ASN A 356 -11.66 -8.09 15.62
C ASN A 356 -10.48 -8.57 16.48
N GLY A 357 -9.24 -8.48 15.99
CA GLY A 357 -8.05 -8.82 16.78
C GLY A 357 -7.92 -10.31 17.12
N ARG A 358 -8.66 -11.20 16.43
CA ARG A 358 -8.71 -12.65 16.69
C ARG A 358 -7.86 -13.48 15.72
N ASP A 359 -6.93 -12.84 15.03
CA ASP A 359 -6.11 -13.44 14.00
C ASP A 359 -5.26 -14.63 14.53
N PRO A 360 -5.55 -15.86 14.09
CA PRO A 360 -4.79 -17.04 14.51
C PRO A 360 -3.34 -17.04 14.05
N ALA A 361 -2.98 -16.24 13.04
CA ALA A 361 -1.61 -16.09 12.55
C ALA A 361 -0.75 -15.26 13.52
N GLY A 362 -1.35 -14.55 14.48
CA GLY A 362 -0.65 -13.68 15.41
C GLY A 362 -0.20 -12.34 14.80
N ILE A 363 -0.72 -11.97 13.61
CA ILE A 363 -0.30 -10.78 12.87
C ILE A 363 -1.17 -9.58 13.24
N THR A 364 -2.48 -9.67 13.02
CA THR A 364 -3.44 -8.57 13.20
C THR A 364 -4.16 -8.62 14.55
N THR A 365 -3.40 -8.83 15.64
CA THR A 365 -3.93 -9.02 17.00
C THR A 365 -3.16 -8.21 18.04
N GLN A 366 -3.79 -7.97 19.19
CA GLN A 366 -3.14 -7.49 20.43
C GLN A 366 -3.28 -8.50 21.58
N ASP A 367 -3.87 -9.67 21.32
CA ASP A 367 -3.94 -10.76 22.28
C ASP A 367 -2.53 -11.35 22.46
N PRO A 368 -2.01 -11.43 23.70
CA PRO A 368 -0.67 -11.96 23.96
C PRO A 368 -0.47 -13.42 23.53
N GLU A 369 -1.48 -14.27 23.67
CA GLU A 369 -1.40 -15.69 23.31
C GLU A 369 -1.45 -15.88 21.80
N LEU A 370 -2.27 -15.10 21.08
CA LEU A 370 -2.25 -15.11 19.62
C LEU A 370 -0.96 -14.51 19.08
N SER A 371 -0.47 -13.41 19.65
CA SER A 371 0.76 -12.74 19.19
C SER A 371 1.98 -13.66 19.26
N LYS A 372 2.08 -14.51 20.29
CA LYS A 372 3.15 -15.52 20.45
C LYS A 372 3.20 -16.54 19.31
N ARG A 373 2.10 -16.74 18.57
CA ARG A 373 2.05 -17.69 17.44
C ARG A 373 2.88 -17.24 16.24
N LEU A 374 3.18 -15.94 16.14
CA LEU A 374 4.08 -15.39 15.14
C LEU A 374 5.50 -15.31 15.69
N ASP A 375 6.40 -16.13 15.14
CA ASP A 375 7.84 -15.97 15.33
C ASP A 375 8.35 -14.82 14.42
N PRO A 376 8.84 -13.70 15.00
CA PRO A 376 9.29 -12.56 14.22
C PRO A 376 10.55 -12.83 13.38
N ILE A 377 11.41 -13.76 13.80
CA ILE A 377 12.64 -14.11 13.08
C ILE A 377 12.29 -14.87 11.80
N GLU A 378 11.48 -15.92 11.94
CA GLU A 378 11.01 -16.70 10.79
C GLU A 378 10.11 -15.87 9.87
N GLY A 379 9.22 -15.05 10.43
CA GLY A 379 8.39 -14.10 9.67
C GLY A 379 9.24 -13.13 8.84
N GLY A 380 10.28 -12.55 9.44
CA GLY A 380 11.22 -11.68 8.73
C GLY A 380 11.97 -12.39 7.61
N ARG A 381 12.38 -13.65 7.81
CA ARG A 381 13.02 -14.47 6.76
C ARG A 381 12.07 -14.74 5.59
N ARG A 382 10.80 -15.05 5.86
CA ARG A 382 9.79 -15.26 4.81
C ARG A 382 9.53 -14.00 4.01
N LEU A 383 9.38 -12.87 4.69
CA LEU A 383 9.23 -11.57 4.01
C LEU A 383 10.45 -11.25 3.14
N ALA A 384 11.66 -11.46 3.64
CA ALA A 384 12.88 -11.23 2.86
C ALA A 384 12.95 -12.12 1.61
N ASN A 385 12.52 -13.38 1.70
CA ASN A 385 12.44 -14.27 0.54
C ASN A 385 11.41 -13.76 -0.48
N TYR A 386 10.24 -13.32 -0.03
CA TYR A 386 9.21 -12.77 -0.90
C TYR A 386 9.69 -11.49 -1.61
N LEU A 387 10.29 -10.55 -0.88
CA LEU A 387 10.89 -9.34 -1.45
C LEU A 387 11.97 -9.66 -2.50
N ARG A 388 12.81 -10.68 -2.24
CA ARG A 388 13.81 -11.15 -3.21
C ARG A 388 13.15 -11.68 -4.49
N VAL A 389 12.08 -12.46 -4.37
CA VAL A 389 11.34 -12.99 -5.53
C VAL A 389 10.74 -11.87 -6.37
N LEU A 390 10.07 -10.89 -5.73
CA LEU A 390 9.51 -9.72 -6.43
C LEU A 390 10.57 -9.02 -7.30
N VAL A 391 11.77 -8.84 -6.75
CA VAL A 391 12.86 -8.15 -7.42
C VAL A 391 13.46 -8.99 -8.55
N LEU A 392 13.67 -10.30 -8.33
CA LEU A 392 14.19 -11.20 -9.36
C LEU A 392 13.23 -11.29 -10.56
N GLU A 393 11.94 -11.39 -10.30
CA GLU A 393 10.90 -11.39 -11.33
C GLU A 393 10.88 -10.05 -12.09
N ALA A 394 10.91 -8.92 -11.38
CA ALA A 394 10.95 -7.60 -12.01
C ALA A 394 12.20 -7.39 -12.88
N GLN A 395 13.38 -7.81 -12.39
CA GLN A 395 14.62 -7.77 -13.18
C GLN A 395 14.56 -8.68 -14.41
N THR A 396 13.91 -9.84 -14.29
CA THR A 396 13.70 -10.74 -15.43
C THR A 396 12.91 -10.05 -16.52
N MET A 397 11.83 -9.35 -16.14
CA MET A 397 11.02 -8.56 -17.06
C MET A 397 11.80 -7.39 -17.70
N ALA A 398 12.54 -6.62 -16.89
CA ALA A 398 13.35 -5.52 -17.40
C ALA A 398 14.41 -5.99 -18.41
N ARG A 399 15.14 -7.06 -18.10
CA ARG A 399 16.11 -7.65 -19.02
C ARG A 399 15.46 -8.17 -20.31
N ALA A 400 14.28 -8.78 -20.20
CA ALA A 400 13.51 -9.21 -21.36
C ALA A 400 13.17 -8.03 -22.27
N CYS A 401 12.87 -6.85 -21.71
CA CYS A 401 12.69 -5.60 -22.46
C CYS A 401 14.01 -4.93 -22.88
N GLY A 402 15.19 -5.55 -22.68
CA GLY A 402 16.47 -4.94 -23.03
C GLY A 402 16.87 -3.77 -22.11
N LYS A 403 16.43 -3.78 -20.84
CA LYS A 403 16.70 -2.75 -19.83
C LYS A 403 17.70 -3.26 -18.79
N SER A 404 18.74 -2.47 -18.53
CA SER A 404 19.79 -2.76 -17.55
C SER A 404 19.52 -2.17 -16.16
N HIS A 405 18.35 -1.55 -15.95
CA HIS A 405 17.91 -1.03 -14.67
C HIS A 405 16.38 -1.01 -14.63
N LEU A 406 15.76 -1.24 -13.47
CA LEU A 406 14.29 -1.22 -13.36
C LEU A 406 13.70 0.16 -13.72
N HIS A 407 14.36 1.26 -13.36
CA HIS A 407 13.97 2.62 -13.79
C HIS A 407 14.08 2.89 -15.29
N ASN A 408 14.76 2.04 -16.05
CA ASN A 408 14.85 2.22 -17.49
C ASN A 408 13.59 1.70 -18.20
N LEU A 409 12.73 0.92 -17.52
CA LEU A 409 11.41 0.56 -18.02
C LEU A 409 10.57 1.82 -18.22
N ASP A 410 9.85 1.87 -19.32
CA ASP A 410 9.03 3.01 -19.71
C ASP A 410 7.72 2.57 -20.38
N PRO A 411 6.78 3.49 -20.66
CA PRO A 411 5.48 3.12 -21.22
C PRO A 411 5.54 2.49 -22.62
N GLU A 412 6.62 2.65 -23.39
CA GLU A 412 6.78 2.01 -24.71
C GLU A 412 7.03 0.51 -24.58
N ASP A 413 7.52 0.05 -23.42
CA ASP A 413 7.66 -1.36 -23.11
C ASP A 413 6.29 -2.01 -22.81
N LEU A 414 5.17 -1.28 -22.79
CA LEU A 414 3.85 -1.78 -22.38
C LEU A 414 2.81 -1.76 -23.50
N VAL A 415 1.91 -2.74 -23.46
CA VAL A 415 0.63 -2.73 -24.17
C VAL A 415 -0.50 -3.22 -23.27
N ALA A 416 -1.72 -2.82 -23.59
CA ALA A 416 -2.93 -3.20 -22.87
C ALA A 416 -3.70 -4.30 -23.62
N LEU A 417 -4.26 -5.26 -22.88
CA LEU A 417 -5.08 -6.35 -23.43
C LEU A 417 -6.53 -5.94 -23.67
N THR A 418 -6.99 -4.86 -23.05
CA THR A 418 -8.36 -4.38 -23.13
C THR A 418 -8.41 -2.88 -23.45
N VAL A 419 -9.53 -2.43 -24.01
CA VAL A 419 -9.74 -0.99 -24.32
C VAL A 419 -9.75 -0.17 -23.02
N GLU A 420 -10.34 -0.72 -21.96
CA GLU A 420 -10.41 -0.10 -20.65
C GLU A 420 -9.01 0.08 -20.03
N SER A 421 -8.17 -0.96 -20.07
CA SER A 421 -6.80 -0.87 -19.55
C SER A 421 -5.93 0.05 -20.40
N ALA A 422 -6.11 0.08 -21.72
CA ALA A 422 -5.44 1.02 -22.61
C ALA A 422 -5.77 2.47 -22.25
N ALA A 423 -7.06 2.77 -22.07
CA ALA A 423 -7.54 4.10 -21.68
C ALA A 423 -7.04 4.51 -20.28
N MET A 424 -7.05 3.57 -19.32
CA MET A 424 -6.67 3.83 -17.93
C MET A 424 -5.16 4.02 -17.76
N ALA A 425 -4.36 3.08 -18.27
CA ALA A 425 -2.91 3.10 -18.17
C ALA A 425 -2.26 4.07 -19.17
N ARG A 426 -3.03 4.56 -20.16
CA ARG A 426 -2.56 5.41 -21.27
C ARG A 426 -1.42 4.77 -22.06
N VAL A 427 -1.59 3.48 -22.35
CA VAL A 427 -0.68 2.68 -23.19
C VAL A 427 -1.46 2.08 -24.37
N PRO A 428 -0.82 1.75 -25.50
CA PRO A 428 -1.53 1.26 -26.67
C PRO A 428 -2.27 -0.05 -26.43
N LEU A 429 -3.43 -0.22 -27.07
CA LEU A 429 -4.08 -1.52 -27.18
C LEU A 429 -3.17 -2.48 -27.96
N ALA A 430 -2.97 -3.69 -27.44
CA ALA A 430 -2.04 -4.68 -27.97
C ALA A 430 -2.22 -4.90 -29.48
N GLY A 431 -1.10 -4.84 -30.21
CA GLY A 431 -1.08 -4.94 -31.68
C GLY A 431 -1.47 -3.67 -32.43
N THR A 432 -1.64 -2.54 -31.73
CA THR A 432 -2.00 -1.24 -32.33
C THR A 432 -1.15 -0.11 -31.74
N SER A 433 -1.20 1.08 -32.37
CA SER A 433 -0.71 2.33 -31.77
C SER A 433 -1.82 3.14 -31.09
N TRP A 434 -3.03 2.58 -31.01
CA TRP A 434 -4.21 3.32 -30.57
C TRP A 434 -4.33 3.34 -29.05
N ILE A 435 -4.46 4.55 -28.50
CA ILE A 435 -4.78 4.79 -27.10
C ILE A 435 -6.14 5.49 -27.05
N PRO A 436 -7.18 4.86 -26.48
CA PRO A 436 -8.51 5.47 -26.42
C PRO A 436 -8.47 6.82 -25.71
N GLY A 437 -9.05 7.85 -26.35
CA GLY A 437 -9.10 9.21 -25.81
C GLY A 437 -7.83 10.04 -26.02
N SER A 438 -6.75 9.48 -26.56
CA SER A 438 -5.60 10.27 -27.01
C SER A 438 -5.97 10.98 -28.31
N GLN A 439 -5.81 12.31 -28.36
CA GLN A 439 -5.77 13.02 -29.64
C GLN A 439 -4.36 12.77 -30.21
N TYR A 440 -4.30 12.26 -31.44
CA TYR A 440 -3.06 11.93 -32.14
C TYR A 440 -2.12 13.13 -32.28
#